data_AF-A0A0F3L094-F1
#
_entry.id   AF-A0A0F3L094-F1
#
_cell.length_a   1.000
_cell.length_b   1.000
_cell.length_c   1.000
_cell.angle_alpha   90.00
_cell.angle_beta   90.00
_cell.angle_gamma   90.00
#
_symmetry.space_group_name_H-M   'P 1'
#
loop_
_entity.id
_entity.type
_entity.pdbx_description
1 polymer ?
#
loop_
_entity_poly.entity_id
_entity_poly.type
_entity_poly.pdbx_seq_one_letter_code
_entity_poly.pdbx_strand_id
1 'polypeptide(L)'
;MRKVLLGLVLALAPMMSALAAHGPHLTTSITTANPARNEDGLVRVKLLNDGDADAYVFVTHMPTTVGKGRLMNDLFEVVNADGEEAGYLGQIVDVARNKADYTRIPAGKALTLTVNIPINYETRPGVSRISLKPIKFESQPLDGNGTTSWAKSDPSPTLEVWFTHATPPYETFTALLTGPGVHPSAAVECPITFSPQGLIDAGKALEEAAWVTVRNNTTIDGQGRITYHPDERWGKWFGSRTEVPPEATLSSGNARATARVMSIHYGLSTQLGLGKPPIIRCDECDGYGPDTRAHIEHPGILSIALGDYSKVSVVLCPSFFALKPVGKPVSQASILLHEMSHFPIMTALGVLQGTGDDGETTAEALALAKSNPYAAANAANNHEFWFNNP
;
A
#
# COMPACT_ATOMS: atom_id res chain seq x y z
N MET A 1 45.37 -77.69 14.36
CA MET A 1 44.02 -77.45 13.80
C MET A 1 43.32 -76.35 14.58
N ARG A 2 43.15 -75.16 14.01
CA ARG A 2 41.99 -74.26 14.17
C ARG A 2 42.28 -72.93 13.48
N LYS A 3 41.63 -72.70 12.33
CA LYS A 3 41.51 -71.41 11.66
C LYS A 3 40.44 -70.61 12.40
N VAL A 4 40.72 -69.35 12.75
CA VAL A 4 39.70 -68.39 13.19
C VAL A 4 39.66 -67.29 12.14
N LEU A 5 38.60 -67.28 11.32
CA LEU A 5 38.24 -66.16 10.45
C LEU A 5 37.49 -65.13 11.29
N LEU A 6 38.01 -63.91 11.34
CA LEU A 6 37.30 -62.74 11.87
C LEU A 6 36.56 -62.08 10.69
N GLY A 7 35.23 -62.20 10.67
CA GLY A 7 34.37 -61.51 9.72
C GLY A 7 33.99 -60.13 10.25
N LEU A 8 34.48 -59.08 9.60
CA LEU A 8 34.07 -57.69 9.84
C LEU A 8 32.82 -57.40 8.99
N VAL A 9 31.66 -57.31 9.63
CA VAL A 9 30.41 -56.88 8.97
C VAL A 9 30.37 -55.36 9.00
N LEU A 10 30.62 -54.73 7.84
CA LEU A 10 30.47 -53.29 7.63
C LEU A 10 28.98 -53.00 7.37
N ALA A 11 28.28 -52.44 8.36
CA ALA A 11 26.92 -51.96 8.17
C ALA A 11 26.94 -50.63 7.41
N LEU A 12 26.64 -50.64 6.11
CA LEU A 12 26.31 -49.43 5.36
C LEU A 12 24.93 -48.92 5.80
N ALA A 13 24.92 -47.85 6.59
CA ALA A 13 23.71 -47.07 6.80
C ALA A 13 23.44 -46.22 5.54
N PRO A 14 22.22 -46.24 4.96
CA PRO A 14 21.87 -45.29 3.92
C PRO A 14 21.76 -43.90 4.56
N MET A 15 22.69 -43.01 4.25
CA MET A 15 22.49 -41.56 4.43
C MET A 15 21.36 -41.14 3.51
N MET A 16 20.12 -41.17 4.00
CA MET A 16 19.04 -40.37 3.43
C MET A 16 19.41 -38.90 3.69
N SER A 17 20.16 -38.30 2.77
CA SER A 17 20.21 -36.85 2.65
C SER A 17 18.78 -36.41 2.40
N ALA A 18 18.15 -35.84 3.43
CA ALA A 18 16.94 -35.08 3.25
C ALA A 18 17.25 -34.00 2.21
N LEU A 19 16.73 -34.18 1.00
CA LEU A 19 16.59 -33.10 0.04
C LEU A 19 15.62 -32.12 0.68
N ALA A 20 16.14 -31.25 1.54
CA ALA A 20 15.42 -30.06 1.95
C ALA A 20 15.19 -29.29 0.64
N ALA A 21 13.96 -29.29 0.15
CA ALA A 21 13.55 -28.44 -0.95
C ALA A 21 13.83 -27.01 -0.51
N HIS A 22 15.00 -26.50 -0.86
CA HIS A 22 15.27 -25.08 -0.73
C HIS A 22 14.62 -24.41 -1.94
N GLY A 23 14.07 -23.24 -1.69
CA GLY A 23 13.49 -22.38 -2.71
C GLY A 23 14.18 -21.02 -2.62
N PRO A 24 13.61 -19.98 -3.27
CA PRO A 24 14.12 -18.63 -3.07
C PRO A 24 13.98 -18.21 -1.61
N HIS A 25 14.98 -17.51 -1.09
CA HIS A 25 14.96 -16.91 0.23
C HIS A 25 15.63 -15.54 0.14
N LEU A 26 14.94 -14.49 0.58
CA LEU A 26 15.46 -13.12 0.54
C LEU A 26 15.81 -12.64 1.94
N THR A 27 17.05 -12.23 2.13
CA THR A 27 17.49 -11.46 3.30
C THR A 27 17.62 -9.98 2.95
N THR A 28 17.28 -9.11 3.89
CA THR A 28 17.34 -7.66 3.69
C THR A 28 18.34 -7.01 4.63
N SER A 29 19.07 -6.04 4.12
CA SER A 29 19.93 -5.19 4.94
C SER A 29 19.80 -3.73 4.51
N ILE A 30 19.87 -2.85 5.50
CA ILE A 30 19.73 -1.41 5.34
C ILE A 30 20.94 -0.73 5.96
N THR A 31 21.58 0.15 5.20
CA THR A 31 22.74 0.92 5.67
C THR A 31 22.65 2.36 5.17
N THR A 32 23.39 3.27 5.78
CA THR A 32 23.57 4.61 5.20
C THR A 32 24.29 4.50 3.85
N ALA A 33 23.86 5.25 2.85
CA ALA A 33 24.56 5.32 1.57
C ALA A 33 25.90 6.07 1.72
N ASN A 34 25.93 7.03 2.64
CA ASN A 34 27.11 7.80 3.02
C ASN A 34 27.29 7.79 4.55
N PRO A 35 28.12 6.89 5.10
CA PRO A 35 28.36 6.83 6.55
C PRO A 35 28.94 8.11 7.14
N ALA A 36 29.70 8.88 6.35
CA ALA A 36 30.24 10.17 6.77
C ALA A 36 29.19 11.29 6.78
N ARG A 37 28.05 11.09 6.11
CA ARG A 37 26.90 12.00 6.07
C ARG A 37 25.62 11.23 6.37
N ASN A 38 25.55 10.64 7.56
CA ASN A 38 24.33 10.00 8.09
C ASN A 38 23.18 11.01 8.34
N GLU A 39 23.28 12.21 7.76
CA GLU A 39 22.31 13.29 7.83
C GLU A 39 21.56 13.53 6.51
N ASP A 40 22.09 13.00 5.40
CA ASP A 40 21.47 13.21 4.07
C ASP A 40 20.22 12.34 3.87
N GLY A 41 19.96 11.36 4.75
CA GLY A 41 18.79 10.48 4.63
C GLY A 41 18.84 9.49 3.46
N LEU A 42 19.98 9.40 2.78
CA LEU A 42 20.19 8.43 1.70
C LEU A 42 20.52 7.07 2.30
N VAL A 43 19.63 6.12 2.06
CA VAL A 43 19.68 4.77 2.57
C VAL A 43 19.99 3.80 1.43
N ARG A 44 20.93 2.90 1.65
CA ARG A 44 21.22 1.77 0.77
C ARG A 44 20.48 0.54 1.28
N VAL A 45 19.62 -0.01 0.43
CA VAL A 45 18.93 -1.28 0.66
C VAL A 45 19.63 -2.36 -0.14
N LYS A 46 19.93 -3.49 0.47
CA LYS A 46 20.43 -4.68 -0.20
C LYS A 46 19.48 -5.85 0.05
N LEU A 47 19.00 -6.45 -1.03
CA LEU A 47 18.24 -7.69 -1.06
C LEU A 47 19.18 -8.79 -1.53
N LEU A 48 19.49 -9.77 -0.68
CA LEU A 48 20.32 -10.94 -1.03
C LEU A 48 19.41 -12.15 -1.13
N ASN A 49 19.45 -12.84 -2.28
CA ASN A 49 18.88 -14.17 -2.40
C ASN A 49 19.92 -15.21 -1.99
N ASP A 50 19.83 -15.73 -0.77
CA ASP A 50 20.68 -16.81 -0.25
C ASP A 50 19.99 -18.19 -0.32
N GLY A 51 18.83 -18.26 -0.97
CA GLY A 51 18.21 -19.50 -1.43
C GLY A 51 18.92 -20.12 -2.65
N ASP A 52 18.44 -21.27 -3.09
CA ASP A 52 18.97 -22.04 -4.21
C ASP A 52 18.13 -21.94 -5.51
N ALA A 53 17.07 -21.13 -5.48
CA ALA A 53 16.23 -20.81 -6.63
C ALA A 53 16.06 -19.30 -6.80
N ASP A 54 15.68 -18.87 -8.00
CA ASP A 54 15.47 -17.45 -8.30
C ASP A 54 14.27 -16.87 -7.53
N ALA A 55 14.43 -15.64 -7.05
CA ALA A 55 13.36 -14.86 -6.44
C ALA A 55 12.88 -13.79 -7.42
N TYR A 56 11.58 -13.56 -7.47
CA TYR A 56 10.95 -12.55 -8.31
C TYR A 56 10.19 -11.56 -7.43
N VAL A 57 10.58 -10.29 -7.45
CA VAL A 57 9.96 -9.22 -6.67
C VAL A 57 9.16 -8.34 -7.63
N PHE A 58 7.86 -8.22 -7.40
CA PHE A 58 6.99 -7.34 -8.19
C PHE A 58 7.29 -5.87 -7.86
N VAL A 59 7.16 -4.99 -8.86
CA VAL A 59 7.65 -3.61 -8.79
C VAL A 59 7.10 -2.80 -7.60
N THR A 60 5.83 -3.00 -7.21
CA THR A 60 5.17 -2.34 -6.06
C THR A 60 5.76 -2.75 -4.71
N HIS A 61 6.44 -3.90 -4.63
CA HIS A 61 7.11 -4.39 -3.43
C HIS A 61 8.61 -4.12 -3.45
N MET A 62 9.11 -3.46 -4.49
CA MET A 62 10.51 -3.14 -4.64
C MET A 62 10.78 -1.70 -4.20
N PRO A 63 11.88 -1.39 -3.48
CA PRO A 63 12.22 -0.01 -3.11
C PRO A 63 12.82 0.74 -4.31
N THR A 64 12.15 0.66 -5.45
CA THR A 64 12.40 1.40 -6.67
C THR A 64 11.78 2.77 -6.56
N THR A 65 12.47 3.74 -7.15
CA THR A 65 11.99 5.11 -7.26
C THR A 65 11.61 5.44 -8.70
N VAL A 66 10.59 6.27 -8.83
CA VAL A 66 10.03 6.79 -10.09
C VAL A 66 10.05 8.32 -10.06
N GLY A 67 9.90 8.92 -11.24
CA GLY A 67 9.89 10.38 -11.41
C GLY A 67 11.06 11.07 -10.68
N LYS A 68 10.72 12.00 -9.77
CA LYS A 68 11.68 12.82 -8.99
C LYS A 68 12.29 12.08 -7.79
N GLY A 69 12.50 10.77 -7.89
CA GLY A 69 13.06 9.93 -6.83
C GLY A 69 12.03 9.48 -5.78
N ARG A 70 10.73 9.54 -6.10
CA ARG A 70 9.66 9.09 -5.20
C ARG A 70 9.58 7.56 -5.22
N LEU A 71 9.41 6.94 -4.06
CA LEU A 71 9.09 5.52 -3.95
C LEU A 71 7.70 5.28 -4.54
N MET A 72 7.50 4.09 -5.11
CA MET A 72 6.20 3.67 -5.65
C MET A 72 5.23 3.13 -4.58
N ASN A 73 5.72 2.84 -3.38
CA ASN A 73 4.90 2.37 -2.28
C ASN A 73 5.55 2.60 -0.91
N ASP A 74 4.74 2.52 0.15
CA ASP A 74 5.16 2.67 1.55
C ASP A 74 5.85 1.39 2.07
N LEU A 75 7.15 1.28 1.75
CA LEU A 75 7.97 0.10 2.04
C LEU A 75 8.84 0.22 3.28
N PHE A 76 8.85 1.37 3.96
CA PHE A 76 9.68 1.59 5.15
C PHE A 76 8.82 1.93 6.35
N GLU A 77 9.24 1.47 7.52
CA GLU A 77 8.80 2.01 8.79
C GLU A 77 9.81 3.09 9.20
N VAL A 78 9.33 4.32 9.36
CA VAL A 78 10.14 5.47 9.76
C VAL A 78 9.55 6.04 11.03
N VAL A 79 10.29 5.93 12.13
CA VAL A 79 9.88 6.50 13.43
C VAL A 79 10.77 7.70 13.72
N ASN A 80 10.16 8.87 13.87
CA ASN A 80 10.83 10.12 14.17
C ASN A 80 11.39 10.14 15.61
N ALA A 81 12.20 11.16 15.91
CA ALA A 81 12.86 11.30 17.22
C ALA A 81 11.90 11.45 18.41
N ASP A 82 10.66 11.87 18.16
CA ASP A 82 9.58 11.97 19.13
C ASP A 82 8.81 10.66 19.32
N GLY A 83 9.14 9.61 18.56
CA GLY A 83 8.48 8.32 18.61
C GLY A 83 7.23 8.22 17.73
N GLU A 84 6.87 9.28 16.99
CA GLU A 84 5.77 9.22 16.03
C GLU A 84 6.22 8.61 14.70
N GLU A 85 5.34 7.82 14.08
CA GLU A 85 5.57 7.31 12.73
C GLU A 85 5.50 8.46 11.72
N ALA A 86 6.50 8.56 10.84
CA ALA A 86 6.54 9.55 9.80
C ALA A 86 5.53 9.21 8.71
N GLY A 87 4.71 10.18 8.32
CA GLY A 87 3.79 10.02 7.19
C GLY A 87 4.55 9.74 5.90
N TYR A 88 4.07 8.76 5.13
CA TYR A 88 4.56 8.52 3.78
C TYR A 88 4.20 9.69 2.85
N LEU A 89 5.13 10.11 2.01
CA LEU A 89 5.02 11.18 1.02
C LEU A 89 5.34 10.70 -0.41
N GLY A 90 5.71 9.43 -0.57
CA GLY A 90 5.98 8.88 -1.89
C GLY A 90 4.69 8.75 -2.70
N GLN A 91 4.75 7.94 -3.74
CA GLN A 91 3.60 7.66 -4.59
C GLN A 91 3.02 6.32 -4.15
N ILE A 92 1.70 6.20 -4.19
CA ILE A 92 0.99 4.93 -4.04
C ILE A 92 0.39 4.65 -5.42
N VAL A 93 0.58 3.44 -5.92
CA VAL A 93 0.59 3.17 -7.37
C VAL A 93 -0.10 1.84 -7.66
N ASP A 94 -1.24 1.91 -8.35
CA ASP A 94 -1.90 0.71 -8.87
C ASP A 94 -1.26 0.27 -10.20
N VAL A 95 -0.56 -0.87 -10.15
CA VAL A 95 0.08 -1.51 -11.30
C VAL A 95 -0.62 -2.83 -11.59
N ALA A 96 -1.08 -3.00 -12.84
CA ALA A 96 -1.61 -4.29 -13.26
C ALA A 96 -0.51 -5.37 -13.22
N ARG A 97 -0.83 -6.54 -12.68
CA ARG A 97 0.16 -7.61 -12.50
C ARG A 97 0.58 -8.22 -13.84
N ASN A 98 1.81 -7.94 -14.27
CA ASN A 98 2.42 -8.46 -15.49
C ASN A 98 3.81 -9.06 -15.18
N LYS A 99 4.18 -10.16 -15.84
CA LYS A 99 5.52 -10.76 -15.71
C LYS A 99 6.65 -9.78 -16.01
N ALA A 100 6.42 -8.81 -16.89
CA ALA A 100 7.41 -7.80 -17.26
C ALA A 100 7.81 -6.89 -16.08
N ASP A 101 6.94 -6.74 -15.07
CA ASP A 101 7.14 -5.85 -13.93
C ASP A 101 7.82 -6.55 -12.73
N TYR A 102 8.32 -7.77 -12.93
CA TYR A 102 9.08 -8.49 -11.91
C TYR A 102 10.58 -8.24 -12.07
N THR A 103 11.21 -7.86 -10.96
CA THR A 103 12.67 -7.89 -10.85
C THR A 103 13.13 -9.28 -10.40
N ARG A 104 13.90 -9.96 -11.24
CA ARG A 104 14.53 -11.24 -10.92
C ARG A 104 15.81 -11.03 -10.11
N ILE A 105 15.91 -11.71 -8.96
CA ILE A 105 17.11 -11.81 -8.13
C ILE A 105 17.59 -13.27 -8.13
N PRO A 106 18.60 -13.63 -8.94
CA PRO A 106 19.04 -15.01 -9.04
C PRO A 106 19.59 -15.58 -7.73
N ALA A 107 19.56 -16.91 -7.59
CA ALA A 107 20.15 -17.60 -6.43
C ALA A 107 21.62 -17.18 -6.20
N GLY A 108 21.95 -16.88 -4.94
CA GLY A 108 23.27 -16.40 -4.52
C GLY A 108 23.63 -14.98 -4.99
N LYS A 109 22.69 -14.23 -5.59
CA LYS A 109 22.92 -12.84 -6.04
C LYS A 109 22.24 -11.84 -5.12
N ALA A 110 22.77 -10.63 -5.13
CA ALA A 110 22.21 -9.51 -4.40
C ALA A 110 21.91 -8.36 -5.35
N LEU A 111 20.84 -7.64 -5.04
CA LEU A 111 20.47 -6.38 -5.65
C LEU A 111 20.60 -5.26 -4.60
N THR A 112 21.17 -4.13 -5.00
CA THR A 112 21.39 -2.99 -4.14
C THR A 112 20.73 -1.75 -4.74
N LEU A 113 19.93 -1.06 -3.95
CA LEU A 113 19.17 0.12 -4.31
C LEU A 113 19.49 1.25 -3.33
N THR A 114 19.33 2.49 -3.77
CA THR A 114 19.49 3.67 -2.90
C THR A 114 18.19 4.46 -2.89
N VAL A 115 17.70 4.78 -1.70
CA VAL A 115 16.46 5.48 -1.45
C VAL A 115 16.74 6.75 -0.67
N ASN A 116 16.13 7.86 -1.06
CA ASN A 116 16.16 9.11 -0.31
C ASN A 116 14.92 9.15 0.60
N ILE A 117 15.14 9.03 1.91
CA ILE A 117 14.04 8.98 2.90
C ILE A 117 13.35 10.33 3.05
N PRO A 118 14.05 11.48 3.20
CA PRO A 118 13.41 12.79 3.34
C PRO A 118 12.42 13.16 2.23
N ILE A 119 12.67 12.76 0.99
CA ILE A 119 11.72 13.05 -0.11
C ILE A 119 10.52 12.10 -0.13
N ASN A 120 10.50 11.05 0.69
CA ASN A 120 9.47 10.02 0.70
C ASN A 120 8.74 9.89 2.04
N TYR A 121 9.21 10.54 3.10
CA TYR A 121 8.62 10.50 4.44
C TYR A 121 8.72 11.86 5.12
N GLU A 122 7.75 12.16 6.00
CA GLU A 122 7.72 13.35 6.85
C GLU A 122 8.74 13.25 8.00
N THR A 123 10.01 13.39 7.66
CA THR A 123 11.11 13.35 8.63
C THR A 123 11.15 14.62 9.48
N ARG A 124 11.52 14.48 10.75
CA ARG A 124 11.70 15.58 11.71
C ARG A 124 13.15 15.66 12.20
N PRO A 125 13.64 16.83 12.66
CA PRO A 125 14.99 16.94 13.21
C PRO A 125 15.22 15.98 14.38
N GLY A 126 16.38 15.31 14.40
CA GLY A 126 16.77 14.35 15.42
C GLY A 126 17.04 12.94 14.86
N VAL A 127 17.27 11.97 15.75
CA VAL A 127 17.49 10.56 15.37
C VAL A 127 16.16 9.93 14.98
N SER A 128 16.04 9.51 13.73
CA SER A 128 14.96 8.65 13.28
C SER A 128 15.43 7.20 13.18
N ARG A 129 14.51 6.28 13.44
CA ARG A 129 14.69 4.84 13.29
C ARG A 129 14.01 4.37 12.01
N ILE A 130 14.77 3.73 11.13
CA ILE A 130 14.32 3.35 9.80
C ILE A 130 14.51 1.84 9.61
N SER A 131 13.46 1.15 9.19
CA SER A 131 13.52 -0.26 8.79
C SER A 131 12.74 -0.48 7.50
N LEU A 132 13.16 -1.45 6.71
CA LEU A 132 12.42 -1.91 5.55
C LEU A 132 11.40 -2.96 5.99
N LYS A 133 10.14 -2.78 5.57
CA LYS A 133 9.09 -3.78 5.74
C LYS A 133 9.47 -5.06 4.97
N PRO A 134 9.04 -6.27 5.41
CA PRO A 134 9.33 -7.50 4.69
C PRO A 134 8.89 -7.43 3.22
N ILE A 135 9.84 -7.66 2.31
CA ILE A 135 9.62 -7.62 0.87
C ILE A 135 8.90 -8.89 0.45
N LYS A 136 7.79 -8.73 -0.27
CA LYS A 136 7.07 -9.87 -0.83
C LYS A 136 7.73 -10.32 -2.13
N PHE A 137 7.90 -11.62 -2.30
CA PHE A 137 8.51 -12.21 -3.50
C PHE A 137 7.91 -13.57 -3.83
N GLU A 138 8.21 -14.04 -5.05
CA GLU A 138 7.72 -15.30 -5.60
C GLU A 138 8.83 -16.15 -6.20
N SER A 139 8.55 -17.43 -6.41
CA SER A 139 9.43 -18.37 -7.11
C SER A 139 9.31 -18.32 -8.63
N GLN A 140 8.29 -17.65 -9.16
CA GLN A 140 8.08 -17.44 -10.59
C GLN A 140 7.24 -16.18 -10.80
N PRO A 141 7.46 -15.42 -11.89
CA PRO A 141 6.66 -14.24 -12.20
C PRO A 141 5.30 -14.64 -12.77
N LEU A 142 4.30 -13.79 -12.56
CA LEU A 142 2.90 -14.08 -12.91
C LEU A 142 2.26 -13.02 -13.80
N ASP A 143 1.30 -13.47 -14.60
CA ASP A 143 0.41 -12.59 -15.37
C ASP A 143 -1.01 -12.65 -14.76
N GLY A 144 -1.61 -11.47 -14.56
CA GLY A 144 -3.02 -11.34 -14.18
C GLY A 144 -3.38 -11.96 -12.83
N ASN A 145 -4.54 -12.64 -12.77
CA ASN A 145 -5.16 -13.15 -11.54
C ASN A 145 -4.58 -14.49 -11.03
N GLY A 146 -3.32 -14.79 -11.35
CA GLY A 146 -2.67 -16.02 -10.85
C GLY A 146 -2.67 -16.06 -9.32
N THR A 147 -3.06 -17.20 -8.74
CA THR A 147 -3.03 -17.39 -7.29
C THR A 147 -1.72 -18.02 -6.87
N THR A 148 -0.90 -17.26 -6.17
CA THR A 148 0.35 -17.75 -5.56
C THR A 148 0.45 -17.23 -4.15
N SER A 149 1.17 -17.98 -3.32
CA SER A 149 1.56 -17.54 -1.99
C SER A 149 2.83 -16.72 -2.12
N TRP A 150 2.74 -15.43 -1.80
CA TRP A 150 3.92 -14.61 -1.58
C TRP A 150 4.74 -15.17 -0.42
N ALA A 151 6.04 -15.36 -0.67
CA ALA A 151 7.01 -15.44 0.40
C ALA A 151 7.36 -14.03 0.87
N LYS A 152 7.86 -13.90 2.10
CA LYS A 152 8.33 -12.63 2.66
C LYS A 152 9.82 -12.74 2.96
N SER A 153 10.55 -11.67 2.68
CA SER A 153 11.95 -11.58 3.09
C SER A 153 12.07 -11.57 4.60
N ASP A 154 13.26 -11.86 5.10
CA ASP A 154 13.60 -11.55 6.49
C ASP A 154 13.43 -10.04 6.76
N PRO A 155 12.99 -9.66 7.97
CA PRO A 155 12.89 -8.26 8.36
C PRO A 155 14.28 -7.61 8.35
N SER A 156 14.36 -6.36 7.92
CA SER A 156 15.64 -5.65 7.96
C SER A 156 16.00 -5.29 9.41
N PRO A 157 17.29 -5.11 9.72
CA PRO A 157 17.68 -4.41 10.94
C PRO A 157 17.13 -2.97 10.91
N THR A 158 17.02 -2.36 12.08
CA THR A 158 16.74 -0.91 12.19
C THR A 158 18.04 -0.12 12.00
N LEU A 159 17.98 0.92 11.16
CA LEU A 159 19.03 1.91 10.96
C LEU A 159 18.66 3.21 11.68
N GLU A 160 19.61 3.79 12.40
CA GLU A 160 19.46 5.13 12.97
C GLU A 160 20.09 6.19 12.06
N VAL A 161 19.31 7.21 11.72
CA VAL A 161 19.70 8.32 10.84
C VAL A 161 19.40 9.63 11.54
N TRP A 162 20.34 10.58 11.52
CA TRP A 162 20.16 11.88 12.18
C TRP A 162 19.70 12.93 11.18
N PHE A 163 18.44 13.35 11.20
CA PHE A 163 17.99 14.44 10.33
C PHE A 163 18.29 15.80 10.96
N THR A 164 18.92 16.69 10.19
CA THR A 164 19.21 18.06 10.63
C THR A 164 18.05 19.02 10.37
N HIS A 165 17.19 18.68 9.42
CA HIS A 165 16.06 19.50 9.01
C HIS A 165 14.80 18.63 8.96
N ALA A 166 13.65 19.24 9.26
CA ALA A 166 12.38 18.62 8.90
C ALA A 166 12.30 18.52 7.37
N THR A 167 11.66 17.48 6.84
CA THR A 167 11.20 17.53 5.45
C THR A 167 10.35 18.79 5.31
N PRO A 168 10.70 19.74 4.42
CA PRO A 168 9.89 20.92 4.26
C PRO A 168 8.49 20.47 3.86
N PRO A 169 7.42 20.92 4.55
CA PRO A 169 6.07 20.72 4.03
C PRO A 169 6.07 21.26 2.61
N TYR A 170 5.47 20.52 1.68
CA TYR A 170 5.47 20.79 0.24
C TYR A 170 5.14 22.27 -0.05
N GLU A 171 6.17 23.11 -0.11
CA GLU A 171 6.13 24.58 0.01
C GLU A 171 5.34 25.14 1.22
N THR A 172 6.06 25.81 2.10
CA THR A 172 5.55 26.49 3.30
C THR A 172 4.35 27.41 3.04
N PHE A 173 3.32 27.13 3.84
CA PHE A 173 1.96 27.63 3.88
C PHE A 173 1.82 29.04 4.50
N THR A 174 2.59 30.02 4.04
CA THR A 174 2.43 31.42 4.50
C THR A 174 1.76 32.33 3.47
N ALA A 175 1.63 31.89 2.21
CA ALA A 175 1.04 32.70 1.14
C ALA A 175 -0.49 32.56 0.97
N LEU A 176 -1.15 31.60 1.63
CA LEU A 176 -2.54 31.24 1.31
C LEU A 176 -3.61 31.75 2.29
N LEU A 177 -3.24 32.33 3.43
CA LEU A 177 -4.20 32.82 4.43
C LEU A 177 -4.77 34.23 4.13
N THR A 178 -4.39 34.87 3.01
CA THR A 178 -4.84 36.23 2.67
C THR A 178 -5.41 36.41 1.26
N GLY A 179 -5.58 35.34 0.48
CA GLY A 179 -6.19 35.41 -0.85
C GLY A 179 -7.60 34.81 -0.88
N PRO A 180 -8.61 35.45 -1.50
CA PRO A 180 -9.86 34.77 -1.82
C PRO A 180 -9.55 33.56 -2.69
N GLY A 181 -9.97 32.37 -2.21
CA GLY A 181 -9.71 31.08 -2.83
C GLY A 181 -10.32 30.98 -4.23
N VAL A 182 -9.54 31.38 -5.23
CA VAL A 182 -9.72 30.90 -6.60
C VAL A 182 -8.86 29.66 -6.70
N HIS A 183 -9.48 28.48 -6.63
CA HIS A 183 -8.84 27.26 -7.06
C HIS A 183 -8.58 27.40 -8.57
N PRO A 184 -7.33 27.50 -9.04
CA PRO A 184 -7.10 27.40 -10.46
C PRO A 184 -7.51 25.98 -10.86
N SER A 185 -8.49 25.86 -11.75
CA SER A 185 -8.71 24.61 -12.46
C SER A 185 -7.45 24.35 -13.30
N ALA A 186 -6.46 23.68 -12.73
CA ALA A 186 -5.38 23.12 -13.51
C ALA A 186 -5.93 21.90 -14.25
N ALA A 187 -6.78 22.16 -15.24
CA ALA A 187 -7.19 21.22 -16.23
C ALA A 187 -5.98 20.96 -17.12
N VAL A 188 -5.21 19.92 -16.78
CA VAL A 188 -4.41 19.22 -17.79
C VAL A 188 -5.42 18.43 -18.62
N GLU A 189 -5.42 18.68 -19.93
CA GLU A 189 -6.36 18.12 -20.90
C GLU A 189 -6.21 16.60 -20.94
N CYS A 190 -7.01 15.90 -20.14
CA CYS A 190 -7.28 14.49 -20.39
C CYS A 190 -7.75 14.32 -21.85
N PRO A 191 -7.54 13.13 -22.46
CA PRO A 191 -7.94 12.88 -23.84
C PRO A 191 -9.35 13.41 -24.10
N ILE A 192 -9.56 14.12 -25.21
CA ILE A 192 -10.79 14.89 -25.53
C ILE A 192 -12.11 14.08 -25.43
N THR A 193 -12.03 12.75 -25.43
CA THR A 193 -13.16 11.81 -25.27
C THR A 193 -13.45 11.42 -23.81
N PHE A 194 -12.59 11.79 -22.87
CA PHE A 194 -12.72 11.52 -21.45
C PHE A 194 -13.44 12.67 -20.76
N SER A 195 -14.50 12.36 -20.00
CA SER A 195 -15.17 13.32 -19.13
C SER A 195 -14.76 13.04 -17.68
N PRO A 196 -13.84 13.82 -17.08
CA PRO A 196 -13.51 13.68 -15.68
C PRO A 196 -14.76 13.77 -14.79
N GLN A 197 -15.72 14.64 -15.15
CA GLN A 197 -16.97 14.78 -14.41
C GLN A 197 -17.83 13.52 -14.48
N GLY A 198 -18.02 12.92 -15.67
CA GLY A 198 -18.79 11.69 -15.81
C GLY A 198 -18.17 10.52 -15.03
N LEU A 199 -16.84 10.47 -14.93
CA LEU A 199 -16.15 9.50 -14.08
C LEU A 199 -16.36 9.78 -12.59
N ILE A 200 -16.20 11.03 -12.16
CA ILE A 200 -16.46 11.45 -10.78
C ILE A 200 -17.89 11.10 -10.38
N ASP A 201 -18.86 11.33 -11.27
CA ASP A 201 -20.26 11.00 -11.04
C ASP A 201 -20.48 9.48 -10.94
N ALA A 202 -19.78 8.69 -11.76
CA ALA A 202 -19.79 7.22 -11.65
C ALA A 202 -19.17 6.73 -10.33
N GLY A 203 -18.04 7.32 -9.91
CA GLY A 203 -17.41 7.05 -8.63
C GLY A 203 -18.32 7.40 -7.45
N LYS A 204 -18.96 8.57 -7.50
CA LYS A 204 -20.00 8.98 -6.52
C LYS A 204 -21.17 8.00 -6.48
N ALA A 205 -21.63 7.51 -7.62
CA ALA A 205 -22.72 6.54 -7.66
C ALA A 205 -22.31 5.20 -7.02
N LEU A 206 -21.09 4.71 -7.29
CA LEU A 206 -20.56 3.50 -6.66
C LEU A 206 -20.39 3.68 -5.15
N GLU A 207 -19.87 4.83 -4.73
CA GLU A 207 -19.65 5.17 -3.32
C GLU A 207 -20.98 5.34 -2.57
N GLU A 208 -21.97 6.03 -3.13
CA GLU A 208 -23.28 6.18 -2.49
C GLU A 208 -23.99 4.82 -2.36
N ALA A 209 -23.93 3.95 -3.37
CA ALA A 209 -24.50 2.60 -3.28
C ALA A 209 -23.83 1.78 -2.17
N ALA A 210 -22.51 1.91 -2.06
CA ALA A 210 -21.72 1.39 -0.96
C ALA A 210 -22.16 1.96 0.40
N TRP A 211 -22.29 3.28 0.52
CA TRP A 211 -22.65 3.95 1.75
C TRP A 211 -24.08 3.64 2.20
N VAL A 212 -25.03 3.50 1.27
CA VAL A 212 -26.37 2.99 1.54
C VAL A 212 -26.32 1.59 2.15
N THR A 213 -25.47 0.71 1.61
CA THR A 213 -25.25 -0.63 2.18
C THR A 213 -24.69 -0.54 3.60
N VAL A 214 -23.69 0.31 3.83
CA VAL A 214 -23.12 0.53 5.16
C VAL A 214 -24.19 1.00 6.15
N ARG A 215 -24.99 1.99 5.74
CA ARG A 215 -26.03 2.61 6.55
C ARG A 215 -27.18 1.66 6.88
N ASN A 216 -27.68 0.91 5.89
CA ASN A 216 -28.77 -0.06 6.08
C ASN A 216 -28.37 -1.20 7.02
N ASN A 217 -27.09 -1.54 7.01
CA ASN A 217 -26.51 -2.53 7.90
C ASN A 217 -26.00 -1.92 9.21
N THR A 218 -26.22 -0.63 9.50
CA THR A 218 -25.82 0.00 10.77
C THR A 218 -27.03 0.30 11.64
N THR A 219 -27.01 -0.16 12.89
CA THR A 219 -27.98 0.22 13.93
C THR A 219 -27.32 1.08 14.99
N ILE A 220 -28.01 2.12 15.45
CA ILE A 220 -27.58 2.93 16.60
C ILE A 220 -28.54 2.64 17.75
N ASP A 221 -28.04 2.17 18.90
CA ASP A 221 -28.89 1.90 20.07
C ASP A 221 -29.28 3.20 20.81
N GLY A 222 -30.15 3.08 21.82
CA GLY A 222 -30.62 4.22 22.62
C GLY A 222 -29.53 4.92 23.45
N GLN A 223 -28.32 4.38 23.46
CA GLN A 223 -27.13 4.91 24.13
C GLN A 223 -26.11 5.45 23.12
N GLY A 224 -26.46 5.53 21.84
CA GLY A 224 -25.60 6.04 20.77
C GLY A 224 -24.57 5.02 20.27
N ARG A 225 -24.70 3.73 20.61
CA ARG A 225 -23.75 2.70 20.18
C ARG A 225 -24.02 2.27 18.75
N ILE A 226 -22.99 2.38 17.93
CA ILE A 226 -23.04 2.04 16.52
C ILE A 226 -22.69 0.56 16.35
N THR A 227 -23.65 -0.23 15.89
CA THR A 227 -23.47 -1.66 15.55
C THR A 227 -23.69 -1.87 14.07
N TYR A 228 -22.63 -2.22 13.35
CA TYR A 228 -22.73 -2.66 11.95
C TYR A 228 -23.06 -4.17 11.86
N HIS A 229 -23.84 -4.59 10.87
CA HIS A 229 -24.33 -5.96 10.65
C HIS A 229 -23.85 -6.40 9.26
N PRO A 230 -22.64 -6.97 9.16
CA PRO A 230 -22.04 -7.24 7.86
C PRO A 230 -22.86 -8.24 7.06
N ASP A 231 -23.06 -7.93 5.77
CA ASP A 231 -23.65 -8.84 4.81
C ASP A 231 -22.60 -9.80 4.21
N GLU A 232 -23.04 -10.68 3.31
CA GLU A 232 -22.15 -11.62 2.62
C GLU A 232 -21.06 -10.89 1.82
N ARG A 233 -21.39 -9.74 1.22
CA ARG A 233 -20.46 -8.94 0.43
C ARG A 233 -19.36 -8.36 1.32
N TRP A 234 -19.70 -7.87 2.51
CA TRP A 234 -18.73 -7.46 3.52
C TRP A 234 -17.86 -8.64 3.95
N GLY A 235 -18.48 -9.76 4.33
CA GLY A 235 -17.76 -10.95 4.79
C GLY A 235 -16.73 -11.45 3.78
N LYS A 236 -17.02 -11.28 2.48
CA LYS A 236 -16.13 -11.63 1.38
C LYS A 236 -14.87 -10.76 1.33
N TRP A 237 -14.99 -9.44 1.49
CA TRP A 237 -13.89 -8.49 1.23
C TRP A 237 -13.21 -7.95 2.48
N PHE A 238 -13.85 -8.03 3.64
CA PHE A 238 -13.31 -7.54 4.91
C PHE A 238 -13.35 -8.58 6.03
N GLY A 239 -13.72 -9.83 5.71
CA GLY A 239 -13.74 -10.95 6.64
C GLY A 239 -15.01 -11.02 7.49
N SER A 240 -15.22 -12.17 8.13
CA SER A 240 -16.36 -12.40 9.03
C SER A 240 -16.18 -11.63 10.33
N ARG A 241 -17.23 -10.94 10.79
CA ARG A 241 -17.21 -10.22 12.07
C ARG A 241 -17.59 -11.10 13.25
N THR A 242 -16.95 -10.83 14.39
CA THR A 242 -17.51 -10.97 15.74
C THR A 242 -17.91 -9.57 16.22
N GLU A 243 -19.09 -9.45 16.83
CA GLU A 243 -19.72 -8.20 17.32
C GLU A 243 -18.69 -7.19 17.88
N VAL A 244 -18.89 -5.87 17.66
CA VAL A 244 -18.07 -4.84 18.34
C VAL A 244 -18.74 -4.61 19.69
N PRO A 245 -18.14 -4.98 20.82
CA PRO A 245 -18.72 -4.72 22.12
C PRO A 245 -18.85 -3.21 22.38
N PRO A 246 -19.89 -2.80 23.15
CA PRO A 246 -20.12 -1.45 23.66
C PRO A 246 -18.92 -0.69 24.23
N GLU A 247 -17.95 -1.43 24.76
CA GLU A 247 -16.78 -0.93 25.50
C GLU A 247 -15.48 -1.55 25.00
N ALA A 248 -15.48 -2.10 23.79
CA ALA A 248 -14.21 -2.45 23.17
C ALA A 248 -13.45 -1.15 22.89
N THR A 249 -12.57 -0.81 23.82
CA THR A 249 -11.20 -0.45 23.45
C THR A 249 -10.86 -1.19 22.16
N LEU A 250 -10.39 -0.48 21.12
CA LEU A 250 -10.06 -0.92 19.76
C LEU A 250 -9.08 -2.11 19.72
N SER A 251 -9.35 -3.20 20.44
CA SER A 251 -8.39 -4.22 20.86
C SER A 251 -8.58 -5.50 20.06
N SER A 252 -9.80 -5.83 19.64
CA SER A 252 -10.02 -6.92 18.67
C SER A 252 -9.76 -6.44 17.23
N GLY A 253 -9.09 -7.27 16.42
CA GLY A 253 -8.75 -6.93 15.03
C GLY A 253 -9.96 -6.68 14.14
N ASN A 254 -11.07 -7.40 14.36
CA ASN A 254 -12.30 -7.27 13.56
C ASN A 254 -13.07 -5.98 13.87
N ALA A 255 -13.06 -5.55 15.13
CA ALA A 255 -13.66 -4.26 15.52
C ALA A 255 -12.90 -3.10 14.89
N ARG A 256 -11.56 -3.17 14.91
CA ARG A 256 -10.70 -2.21 14.22
C ARG A 256 -10.93 -2.20 12.72
N ALA A 257 -11.08 -3.37 12.09
CA ALA A 257 -11.35 -3.48 10.66
C ALA A 257 -12.67 -2.77 10.29
N THR A 258 -13.73 -3.02 11.06
CA THR A 258 -15.05 -2.39 10.82
C THR A 258 -14.99 -0.88 10.98
N ALA A 259 -14.42 -0.39 12.08
CA ALA A 259 -14.27 1.04 12.32
C ALA A 259 -13.44 1.70 11.21
N ARG A 260 -12.39 1.00 10.75
CA ARG A 260 -11.51 1.46 9.66
C ARG A 260 -12.26 1.60 8.34
N VAL A 261 -12.97 0.56 7.90
CA VAL A 261 -13.76 0.61 6.66
C VAL A 261 -14.82 1.70 6.73
N MET A 262 -15.59 1.77 7.82
CA MET A 262 -16.61 2.83 7.97
C MET A 262 -15.98 4.24 7.91
N SER A 263 -14.81 4.43 8.52
CA SER A 263 -14.10 5.72 8.46
C SER A 263 -13.66 6.06 7.04
N ILE A 264 -13.17 5.07 6.28
CA ILE A 264 -12.74 5.27 4.89
C ILE A 264 -13.93 5.69 4.02
N HIS A 265 -15.04 4.97 4.11
CA HIS A 265 -16.22 5.25 3.29
C HIS A 265 -16.88 6.59 3.68
N TYR A 266 -16.92 6.91 4.97
CA TYR A 266 -17.36 8.24 5.41
C TYR A 266 -16.43 9.36 4.89
N GLY A 267 -15.12 9.13 4.89
CA GLY A 267 -14.16 10.06 4.29
C GLY A 267 -14.38 10.27 2.80
N LEU A 268 -14.55 9.19 2.05
CA LEU A 268 -14.81 9.24 0.61
C LEU A 268 -16.11 9.99 0.28
N SER A 269 -17.22 9.66 0.95
CA SER A 269 -18.50 10.36 0.77
C SER A 269 -18.40 11.84 1.11
N THR A 270 -17.68 12.21 2.18
CA THR A 270 -17.51 13.62 2.56
C THR A 270 -16.60 14.37 1.58
N GLN A 271 -15.49 13.78 1.15
CA GLN A 271 -14.60 14.39 0.14
C GLN A 271 -15.30 14.59 -1.20
N LEU A 272 -16.01 13.57 -1.69
CA LEU A 272 -16.77 13.63 -2.94
C LEU A 272 -18.02 14.53 -2.83
N GLY A 273 -18.71 14.49 -1.70
CA GLY A 273 -19.98 15.19 -1.46
C GLY A 273 -19.82 16.68 -1.15
N LEU A 274 -18.74 17.08 -0.48
CA LEU A 274 -18.48 18.49 -0.14
C LEU A 274 -17.84 19.28 -1.29
N GLY A 275 -17.73 18.70 -2.49
CA GLY A 275 -17.19 19.38 -3.66
C GLY A 275 -15.70 19.67 -3.55
N LYS A 276 -14.95 18.83 -2.82
CA LYS A 276 -13.48 18.84 -2.77
C LYS A 276 -12.91 17.59 -3.46
N PRO A 277 -13.28 17.30 -4.73
CA PRO A 277 -12.66 16.19 -5.44
C PRO A 277 -11.16 16.44 -5.59
N PRO A 278 -10.34 15.38 -5.64
CA PRO A 278 -8.93 15.54 -5.96
C PRO A 278 -8.77 16.16 -7.36
N ILE A 279 -7.61 16.77 -7.60
CA ILE A 279 -7.23 17.22 -8.94
C ILE A 279 -6.99 15.97 -9.79
N ILE A 280 -7.79 15.78 -10.83
CA ILE A 280 -7.55 14.71 -11.81
C ILE A 280 -6.54 15.22 -12.83
N ARG A 281 -5.42 14.51 -12.96
CA ARG A 281 -4.39 14.77 -13.97
C ARG A 281 -4.31 13.56 -14.90
N CYS A 282 -3.89 13.79 -16.13
CA CYS A 282 -3.86 12.75 -17.16
C CYS A 282 -2.50 12.78 -17.87
N ASP A 283 -2.02 11.61 -18.29
CA ASP A 283 -0.84 11.43 -19.15
C ASP A 283 0.49 11.96 -18.58
N GLU A 284 0.61 11.99 -17.25
CA GLU A 284 1.83 12.40 -16.54
C GLU A 284 2.51 11.25 -15.78
N CYS A 285 2.45 10.04 -16.35
CA CYS A 285 3.06 8.85 -15.75
C CYS A 285 4.51 8.64 -16.23
N ASP A 286 5.30 9.71 -16.23
CA ASP A 286 6.71 9.67 -16.60
C ASP A 286 7.51 8.78 -15.62
N GLY A 287 8.21 7.79 -16.17
CA GLY A 287 9.02 6.84 -15.40
C GLY A 287 8.23 5.66 -14.83
N TYR A 288 6.93 5.58 -15.10
CA TYR A 288 6.10 4.43 -14.74
C TYR A 288 6.03 3.39 -15.86
N GLY A 289 5.76 2.13 -15.49
CA GLY A 289 5.54 1.06 -16.44
C GLY A 289 4.24 1.23 -17.23
N PRO A 290 4.11 0.64 -18.44
CA PRO A 290 2.92 0.77 -19.29
C PRO A 290 1.65 0.19 -18.64
N ASP A 291 1.81 -0.68 -17.65
CA ASP A 291 0.73 -1.36 -16.92
C ASP A 291 0.25 -0.59 -15.68
N THR A 292 0.86 0.55 -15.38
CA THR A 292 0.41 1.48 -14.32
C THR A 292 -0.92 2.08 -14.73
N ARG A 293 -1.93 2.03 -13.86
CA ARG A 293 -3.28 2.57 -14.13
C ARG A 293 -3.41 3.97 -13.57
N ALA A 294 -3.04 4.17 -12.32
CA ALA A 294 -3.05 5.47 -11.71
C ALA A 294 -2.02 5.52 -10.57
N HIS A 295 -1.79 6.73 -10.08
CA HIS A 295 -1.11 6.96 -8.83
C HIS A 295 -1.63 8.24 -8.17
N ILE A 296 -1.41 8.37 -6.88
CA ILE A 296 -1.68 9.63 -6.17
C ILE A 296 -0.44 10.49 -5.97
N GLU A 297 -0.67 11.80 -5.80
CA GLU A 297 0.29 12.72 -5.20
C GLU A 297 -0.41 13.53 -4.11
N HIS A 298 0.23 13.71 -2.96
CA HIS A 298 -0.35 14.48 -1.86
C HIS A 298 0.71 15.29 -1.09
N PRO A 299 0.33 16.44 -0.49
CA PRO A 299 1.25 17.34 0.20
C PRO A 299 1.66 16.87 1.61
N GLY A 300 1.40 15.61 1.96
CA GLY A 300 1.56 15.08 3.32
C GLY A 300 0.29 15.09 4.17
N ILE A 301 0.34 14.39 5.31
CA ILE A 301 -0.81 14.19 6.21
C ILE A 301 -1.21 15.48 6.92
N LEU A 302 -0.22 16.32 7.28
CA LEU A 302 -0.47 17.57 8.01
C LEU A 302 -1.21 18.60 7.15
N SER A 303 -0.85 18.73 5.88
CA SER A 303 -1.52 19.65 4.95
C SER A 303 -2.99 19.25 4.74
N ILE A 304 -3.26 17.95 4.62
CA ILE A 304 -4.63 17.42 4.52
C ILE A 304 -5.40 17.63 5.82
N ALA A 305 -4.74 17.44 6.98
CA ALA A 305 -5.33 17.68 8.30
C ALA A 305 -5.81 19.13 8.47
N LEU A 306 -5.05 20.07 7.90
CA LEU A 306 -5.36 21.50 7.88
C LEU A 306 -6.38 21.88 6.79
N GLY A 307 -6.89 20.89 6.05
CA GLY A 307 -7.94 21.07 5.04
C GLY A 307 -7.42 21.54 3.68
N ASP A 308 -6.11 21.50 3.43
CA ASP A 308 -5.53 21.81 2.12
C ASP A 308 -5.57 20.59 1.19
N TYR A 309 -6.69 20.47 0.48
CA TYR A 309 -6.88 19.48 -0.59
C TYR A 309 -6.44 20.02 -1.96
N SER A 310 -5.93 21.27 -2.05
CA SER A 310 -5.63 21.92 -3.34
C SER A 310 -4.42 21.31 -4.06
N LYS A 311 -3.65 20.46 -3.38
CA LYS A 311 -2.48 19.76 -3.95
C LYS A 311 -2.64 18.24 -3.96
N VAL A 312 -3.83 17.75 -3.64
CA VAL A 312 -4.15 16.33 -3.70
C VAL A 312 -4.56 16.00 -5.13
N SER A 313 -3.80 15.13 -5.80
CA SER A 313 -4.06 14.73 -7.18
C SER A 313 -4.15 13.22 -7.33
N VAL A 314 -5.01 12.81 -8.26
CA VAL A 314 -5.01 11.46 -8.84
C VAL A 314 -4.51 11.61 -10.28
N VAL A 315 -3.40 10.96 -10.59
CA VAL A 315 -2.79 10.97 -11.92
C VAL A 315 -3.20 9.69 -12.64
N LEU A 316 -3.91 9.83 -13.74
CA LEU A 316 -4.40 8.74 -14.57
C LEU A 316 -3.39 8.42 -15.67
N CYS A 317 -2.98 7.16 -15.74
CA CYS A 317 -1.99 6.66 -16.70
C CYS A 317 -2.67 6.04 -17.93
N PRO A 318 -1.92 5.79 -19.02
CA PRO A 318 -2.49 5.25 -20.26
C PRO A 318 -3.34 3.98 -20.10
N SER A 319 -2.93 3.04 -19.24
CA SER A 319 -3.66 1.77 -19.05
C SER A 319 -5.04 1.97 -18.40
N PHE A 320 -5.25 3.05 -17.64
CA PHE A 320 -6.55 3.38 -17.06
C PHE A 320 -7.59 3.70 -18.14
N PHE A 321 -7.19 4.37 -19.21
CA PHE A 321 -8.11 4.74 -20.29
C PHE A 321 -8.58 3.53 -21.12
N ALA A 322 -7.90 2.38 -20.99
CA ALA A 322 -8.33 1.12 -21.58
C ALA A 322 -9.41 0.39 -20.75
N LEU A 323 -9.67 0.82 -19.52
CA LEU A 323 -10.69 0.23 -18.64
C LEU A 323 -12.10 0.70 -19.02
N LYS A 324 -13.11 -0.10 -18.66
CA LYS A 324 -14.52 0.30 -18.75
C LYS A 324 -14.84 1.36 -17.69
N PRO A 325 -15.80 2.28 -17.91
CA PRO A 325 -16.20 3.26 -16.90
C PRO A 325 -16.62 2.64 -15.56
N VAL A 326 -17.41 1.57 -15.62
CA VAL A 326 -17.86 0.77 -14.47
C VAL A 326 -17.83 -0.72 -14.82
N GLY A 327 -17.64 -1.60 -13.84
CA GLY A 327 -17.72 -3.05 -14.04
C GLY A 327 -16.62 -3.85 -13.33
N LYS A 328 -16.77 -5.18 -13.36
CA LYS A 328 -15.87 -6.13 -12.67
C LYS A 328 -14.70 -6.57 -13.56
N PRO A 329 -13.57 -7.00 -12.96
CA PRO A 329 -13.22 -6.86 -11.55
C PRO A 329 -12.72 -5.44 -11.20
N VAL A 330 -12.22 -4.72 -12.21
CA VAL A 330 -11.60 -3.40 -12.14
C VAL A 330 -12.26 -2.50 -13.20
N SER A 331 -12.49 -1.23 -12.88
CA SER A 331 -13.06 -0.22 -13.77
C SER A 331 -12.46 1.16 -13.50
N GLN A 332 -12.68 2.12 -14.40
CA GLN A 332 -12.21 3.49 -14.19
C GLN A 332 -12.75 4.07 -12.88
N ALA A 333 -14.04 3.89 -12.60
CA ALA A 333 -14.66 4.41 -11.39
C ALA A 333 -14.13 3.73 -10.12
N SER A 334 -13.80 2.44 -10.19
CA SER A 334 -13.22 1.74 -9.05
C SER A 334 -11.79 2.12 -8.79
N ILE A 335 -10.96 2.29 -9.83
CA ILE A 335 -9.61 2.83 -9.69
C ILE A 335 -9.66 4.21 -9.07
N LEU A 336 -10.59 5.08 -9.48
CA LEU A 336 -10.71 6.39 -8.83
C LEU A 336 -11.00 6.25 -7.32
N LEU A 337 -11.89 5.34 -6.91
CA LEU A 337 -12.17 5.10 -5.49
C LEU A 337 -11.01 4.42 -4.75
N HIS A 338 -10.26 3.55 -5.43
CA HIS A 338 -9.01 2.95 -4.95
C HIS A 338 -8.02 4.06 -4.61
N GLU A 339 -7.68 4.91 -5.57
CA GLU A 339 -6.72 5.99 -5.42
C GLU A 339 -7.17 6.98 -4.33
N MET A 340 -8.46 7.30 -4.28
CA MET A 340 -8.99 8.17 -3.25
C MET A 340 -8.92 7.58 -1.84
N SER A 341 -8.94 6.25 -1.70
CA SER A 341 -8.83 5.60 -0.39
C SER A 341 -7.44 5.75 0.24
N HIS A 342 -6.42 6.05 -0.57
CA HIS A 342 -5.06 6.33 -0.10
C HIS A 342 -4.91 7.71 0.54
N PHE A 343 -5.85 8.63 0.33
CA PHE A 343 -5.77 9.92 0.98
C PHE A 343 -6.00 9.76 2.48
N PRO A 344 -5.20 10.42 3.32
CA PRO A 344 -5.55 10.61 4.71
C PRO A 344 -6.96 11.18 4.85
N ILE A 345 -7.73 10.63 5.78
CA ILE A 345 -9.13 11.00 5.99
C ILE A 345 -9.24 11.70 7.34
N MET A 346 -9.82 12.90 7.29
CA MET A 346 -10.22 13.60 8.50
C MET A 346 -11.48 12.98 9.09
N THR A 347 -11.37 12.50 10.32
CA THR A 347 -12.50 11.99 11.10
C THR A 347 -12.71 12.85 12.35
N ALA A 348 -13.84 12.66 13.03
CA ALA A 348 -14.08 13.27 14.34
C ALA A 348 -13.04 12.83 15.40
N LEU A 349 -12.30 11.74 15.14
CA LEU A 349 -11.28 11.19 16.03
C LEU A 349 -9.84 11.61 15.65
N GLY A 350 -9.69 12.47 14.64
CA GLY A 350 -8.39 12.91 14.12
C GLY A 350 -8.15 12.46 12.68
N VAL A 351 -6.90 12.61 12.23
CA VAL A 351 -6.47 12.20 10.89
C VAL A 351 -6.20 10.70 10.91
N LEU A 352 -6.89 9.94 10.06
CA LEU A 352 -6.52 8.57 9.78
C LEU A 352 -5.64 8.55 8.53
N GLN A 353 -4.55 7.80 8.56
CA GLN A 353 -3.74 7.52 7.37
C GLN A 353 -4.61 6.89 6.26
N GLY A 354 -4.25 7.03 4.99
CA GLY A 354 -4.94 6.32 3.92
C GLY A 354 -4.71 4.81 3.94
N THR A 355 -5.31 4.11 2.99
CA THR A 355 -5.01 2.69 2.69
C THR A 355 -3.64 2.54 2.04
N GLY A 356 -3.10 1.32 2.03
CA GLY A 356 -1.96 0.92 1.19
C GLY A 356 -2.37 -0.04 0.07
N ASP A 357 -1.42 -0.40 -0.79
CA ASP A 357 -1.61 -1.29 -1.96
C ASP A 357 -1.40 -2.78 -1.64
N ASP A 358 -2.08 -3.27 -0.61
CA ASP A 358 -2.15 -4.72 -0.38
C ASP A 358 -3.24 -5.38 -1.24
N GLY A 359 -3.10 -6.68 -1.52
CA GLY A 359 -4.16 -7.47 -2.17
C GLY A 359 -4.37 -7.15 -3.66
N GLU A 360 -3.28 -7.00 -4.42
CA GLU A 360 -3.23 -6.57 -5.83
C GLU A 360 -4.18 -7.31 -6.77
N THR A 361 -4.47 -8.58 -6.49
CA THR A 361 -5.45 -9.37 -7.23
C THR A 361 -6.69 -9.66 -6.39
N THR A 362 -7.81 -9.92 -7.06
CA THR A 362 -9.05 -10.38 -6.39
C THR A 362 -8.81 -11.58 -5.47
N ALA A 363 -7.97 -12.54 -5.87
CA ALA A 363 -7.70 -13.71 -5.05
C ALA A 363 -6.90 -13.37 -3.79
N GLU A 364 -5.93 -12.46 -3.89
CA GLU A 364 -5.14 -12.00 -2.74
C GLU A 364 -5.97 -11.16 -1.79
N ALA A 365 -6.81 -10.25 -2.31
CA ALA A 365 -7.75 -9.48 -1.49
C ALA A 365 -8.69 -10.40 -0.68
N LEU A 366 -9.20 -11.47 -1.31
CA LEU A 366 -10.01 -12.49 -0.62
C LEU A 366 -9.21 -13.28 0.42
N ALA A 367 -7.95 -13.62 0.13
CA ALA A 367 -7.08 -14.31 1.07
C ALA A 367 -6.71 -13.41 2.27
N LEU A 368 -6.48 -12.12 2.01
CA LEU A 368 -6.20 -11.10 3.02
C LEU A 368 -7.40 -10.90 3.93
N ALA A 369 -8.61 -10.79 3.36
CA ALA A 369 -9.86 -10.68 4.12
C ALA A 369 -10.07 -11.85 5.08
N LYS A 370 -9.70 -13.07 4.67
CA LYS A 370 -9.81 -14.29 5.49
C LYS A 370 -8.74 -14.39 6.57
N SER A 371 -7.51 -14.01 6.25
CA SER A 371 -6.36 -14.21 7.14
C SER A 371 -6.11 -13.05 8.10
N ASN A 372 -6.37 -11.81 7.66
CA ASN A 372 -6.18 -10.60 8.44
C ASN A 372 -7.18 -9.51 8.03
N PRO A 373 -8.40 -9.53 8.60
CA PRO A 373 -9.46 -8.53 8.35
C PRO A 373 -9.02 -7.07 8.51
N TYR A 374 -8.12 -6.78 9.47
CA TYR A 374 -7.64 -5.42 9.68
C TYR A 374 -6.69 -4.97 8.56
N ALA A 375 -5.83 -5.85 8.07
CA ALA A 375 -5.01 -5.54 6.89
C ALA A 375 -5.88 -5.38 5.64
N ALA A 376 -6.91 -6.21 5.46
CA ALA A 376 -7.88 -6.06 4.37
C ALA A 376 -8.61 -4.71 4.43
N ALA A 377 -8.99 -4.25 5.62
CA ALA A 377 -9.58 -2.92 5.82
C ALA A 377 -8.60 -1.75 5.58
N ASN A 378 -7.31 -2.03 5.48
CA ASN A 378 -6.28 -1.04 5.14
C ASN A 378 -5.81 -1.17 3.68
N ALA A 379 -6.38 -2.08 2.89
CA ALA A 379 -5.94 -2.38 1.52
C ALA A 379 -6.89 -1.73 0.50
N ALA A 380 -6.39 -0.83 -0.35
CA ALA A 380 -7.20 -0.11 -1.32
C ALA A 380 -7.95 -1.05 -2.28
N ASN A 381 -7.29 -2.11 -2.75
CA ASN A 381 -7.90 -3.14 -3.59
C ASN A 381 -9.12 -3.83 -2.95
N ASN A 382 -9.10 -4.06 -1.63
CA ASN A 382 -10.26 -4.62 -0.92
C ASN A 382 -11.46 -3.68 -0.97
N HIS A 383 -11.24 -2.36 -0.85
CA HIS A 383 -12.28 -1.35 -1.05
C HIS A 383 -12.74 -1.32 -2.51
N GLU A 384 -11.81 -1.28 -3.46
CA GLU A 384 -12.09 -1.29 -4.88
C GLU A 384 -13.01 -2.44 -5.30
N PHE A 385 -12.62 -3.68 -4.97
CA PHE A 385 -13.39 -4.86 -5.33
C PHE A 385 -14.71 -4.95 -4.58
N TRP A 386 -14.78 -4.38 -3.37
CA TRP A 386 -16.05 -4.22 -2.69
C TRP A 386 -16.95 -3.28 -3.49
N PHE A 387 -16.51 -2.06 -3.86
CA PHE A 387 -17.29 -1.09 -4.68
C PHE A 387 -17.79 -1.66 -6.01
N ASN A 388 -16.93 -2.36 -6.75
CA ASN A 388 -17.23 -2.93 -8.08
C ASN A 388 -18.17 -4.16 -8.04
N ASN A 389 -18.52 -4.65 -6.86
CA ASN A 389 -19.43 -5.78 -6.68
C ASN A 389 -20.72 -5.36 -5.96
N PRO A 390 -21.51 -4.41 -6.51
CA PRO A 390 -22.71 -3.87 -5.87
C PRO A 390 -23.71 -4.94 -5.45
#